data_AF-A0A8K1FSQ6-F1
#
_entry.id   AF-A0A8K1FSQ6-F1
#
_cell.length_a   1.000
_cell.length_b   1.000
_cell.length_c   1.000
_cell.angle_alpha   90.00
_cell.angle_beta   90.00
_cell.angle_gamma   90.00
#
_symmetry.space_group_name_H-M   'P 1'
#
loop_
_entity.id
_entity.type
_entity.pdbx_description
1 polymer ?
#
loop_
_entity_poly.entity_id
_entity_poly.type
_entity_poly.pdbx_seq_one_letter_code
_entity_poly.pdbx_strand_id
1 'polypeptide(L)'
;MDDYRNLMIKGIKESVPCSNNSKLAFDSMQGKDETPATWLSRINQNFRLYSNINPESPESQVLLKTQFVTKSWPDIRRKLKKMENWQDRGINDLLREALKVYLRREEEKVITKGKVMVAVARESVSNQSSPNREDGKPVRGKRNILLPWVTLRKQGENWKCFYCEGIGHLKKDCQKLSFDEAIKREKDALESILRGEDDEN
;
A
#
# COMPACT_ATOMS: atom_id res chain seq x y z
N MET A 1 -0.49 26.64 47.21
CA MET A 1 -1.22 25.40 46.84
C MET A 1 -0.54 24.67 45.68
N ASP A 2 0.06 25.37 44.72
CA ASP A 2 0.82 24.76 43.62
C ASP A 2 2.04 23.95 44.09
N ASP A 3 2.70 24.37 45.16
CA ASP A 3 3.86 23.66 45.73
C ASP A 3 3.50 22.27 46.26
N TYR A 4 2.34 22.14 46.91
CA TYR A 4 1.85 20.84 47.39
C TYR A 4 1.47 19.92 46.24
N ARG A 5 0.84 20.47 45.19
CA ARG A 5 0.51 19.73 43.97
C ARG A 5 1.78 19.22 43.28
N ASN A 6 2.80 20.06 43.15
CA ASN A 6 4.08 19.69 42.54
C ASN A 6 4.81 18.64 43.39
N LEU A 7 4.78 18.77 44.71
CA LEU A 7 5.38 17.79 45.63
C LEU A 7 4.69 16.42 45.52
N MET A 8 3.36 16.39 45.47
CA MET A 8 2.59 15.15 45.25
C MET A 8 2.91 14.51 43.89
N ILE A 9 2.95 15.30 42.81
CA ILE A 9 3.30 14.81 41.47
C ILE A 9 4.73 14.25 41.46
N LYS A 10 5.68 14.93 42.11
CA LYS A 10 7.06 14.47 42.22
C LYS A 10 7.15 13.15 42.99
N GLY A 11 6.51 13.05 44.15
CA GLY A 11 6.48 11.83 44.95
C GLY A 11 5.87 10.64 44.21
N ILE A 12 4.80 10.85 43.43
CA ILE A 12 4.22 9.80 42.57
C ILE A 12 5.20 9.38 41.47
N LYS A 13 5.84 10.34 40.78
CA LYS A 13 6.80 10.03 39.70
C LYS A 13 8.03 9.27 40.21
N GLU A 14 8.53 9.61 41.39
CA GLU A 14 9.72 8.98 41.99
C GLU A 14 9.40 7.60 42.60
N SER A 15 8.15 7.36 43.01
CA SER A 15 7.73 6.08 43.61
C SER A 15 7.28 5.03 42.59
N VAL A 16 6.87 5.43 41.39
CA VAL A 16 6.54 4.49 40.30
C VAL A 16 7.85 3.96 39.70
N PRO A 17 8.13 2.64 39.77
CA PRO A 17 9.28 2.06 39.10
C PRO A 17 9.12 2.23 37.59
N CYS A 18 9.80 3.20 36.99
CA CYS A 18 9.88 3.29 35.55
C CYS A 18 10.77 2.13 35.08
N SER A 19 10.20 1.17 34.37
CA SER A 19 10.98 0.10 33.77
C SER A 19 11.92 0.73 32.74
N ASN A 20 13.20 0.88 33.08
CA ASN A 20 14.24 1.40 32.19
C ASN A 20 14.49 0.38 31.07
N ASN A 21 13.61 0.36 30.07
CA ASN A 21 13.70 -0.50 28.91
C ASN A 21 14.30 0.28 27.76
N SER A 22 15.64 0.33 27.70
CA SER A 22 16.39 1.04 26.67
C SER A 22 16.03 0.61 25.25
N LYS A 23 15.77 -0.69 25.06
CA LYS A 23 15.32 -1.24 23.77
C LYS A 23 14.00 -0.61 23.32
N LEU A 24 13.00 -0.58 24.20
CA LEU A 24 11.72 0.06 23.87
C LEU A 24 11.86 1.59 23.75
N ALA A 25 12.76 2.21 24.52
CA ALA A 25 13.01 3.64 24.45
C ALA A 25 13.64 4.08 23.10
N PHE A 26 14.62 3.33 22.59
CA PHE A 26 15.52 3.81 21.52
C PHE A 26 15.56 2.94 20.26
N ASP A 27 15.07 1.70 20.27
CA ASP A 27 15.15 0.81 19.10
C ASP A 27 13.92 0.86 18.20
N SER A 28 12.91 1.67 18.55
CA SER A 28 11.77 1.91 17.68
C SER A 28 12.21 2.59 16.37
N MET A 29 11.61 2.14 15.26
CA MET A 29 11.76 2.74 13.94
C MET A 29 10.41 3.19 13.42
N GLN A 30 10.39 4.23 12.58
CA GLN A 30 9.18 4.67 11.88
C GLN A 30 8.68 3.56 10.95
N GLY A 31 7.38 3.27 10.99
CA GLY A 31 6.74 2.34 10.06
C GLY A 31 6.62 2.90 8.63
N LYS A 32 6.52 2.03 7.63
CA LYS A 32 6.38 2.42 6.21
C LYS A 32 5.22 3.38 5.99
N ASP A 33 4.05 3.07 6.54
CA ASP A 33 2.81 3.87 6.37
C ASP A 33 2.50 4.75 7.60
N GLU A 34 3.43 4.84 8.55
CA GLU A 34 3.30 5.70 9.72
C GLU A 34 3.64 7.15 9.37
N THR A 35 2.74 8.08 9.71
CA THR A 35 3.02 9.50 9.47
C THR A 35 4.18 9.99 10.34
N PRO A 36 5.01 10.93 9.86
CA PRO A 36 6.07 11.55 10.66
C PRO A 36 5.59 12.14 11.99
N ALA A 37 4.36 12.65 12.06
CA ALA A 37 3.79 13.20 13.29
C ALA A 37 3.48 12.10 14.32
N THR A 38 2.88 10.99 13.88
CA THR A 38 2.66 9.81 14.72
C THR A 38 3.99 9.25 15.24
N TRP A 39 4.99 9.17 14.37
CA TRP A 39 6.34 8.74 14.73
C TRP A 39 6.95 9.62 15.84
N LEU A 40 6.87 10.95 15.70
CA LEU A 40 7.38 11.89 16.70
C LEU A 40 6.67 11.71 18.06
N SER A 41 5.34 11.56 18.05
CA SER A 41 4.56 11.31 19.27
C SER A 41 4.98 10.02 19.96
N ARG A 42 5.27 8.96 19.18
CA ARG A 42 5.71 7.67 19.71
C ARG A 42 7.09 7.75 20.35
N ILE A 43 8.03 8.51 19.77
CA ILE A 43 9.33 8.75 20.43
C ILE A 43 9.15 9.46 21.76
N ASN A 44 8.33 10.52 21.81
CA ASN A 44 8.05 11.24 23.06
C ASN A 44 7.41 10.33 24.12
N GLN A 45 6.48 9.47 23.71
CA GLN A 45 5.87 8.49 24.60
C GLN A 45 6.90 7.47 25.11
N ASN A 46 7.80 7.00 24.25
CA ASN A 46 8.85 6.06 24.63
C ASN A 46 9.81 6.65 25.66
N PHE A 47 10.20 7.92 25.51
CA PHE A 47 11.05 8.62 26.48
C PHE A 47 10.39 8.72 27.86
N ARG A 48 9.08 9.03 27.87
CA ARG A 48 8.28 9.14 29.11
C ARG A 48 8.07 7.80 29.80
N LEU A 49 7.84 6.72 29.04
CA LEU A 49 7.49 5.41 29.59
C LEU A 49 8.68 4.52 29.94
N TYR A 50 9.79 4.63 29.20
CA TYR A 50 10.86 3.62 29.24
C TYR A 50 12.25 4.17 29.56
N SER A 51 12.41 5.49 29.68
CA SER A 51 13.74 6.11 29.82
C SER A 51 13.85 7.17 30.93
N ASN A 52 12.77 7.48 31.66
CA ASN A 52 12.70 8.62 32.59
C ASN A 52 13.13 9.98 32.00
N ILE A 53 13.26 10.09 30.67
CA ILE A 53 13.67 11.31 30.00
C ILE A 53 12.44 12.19 29.84
N ASN A 54 12.47 13.40 30.38
CA ASN A 54 11.45 14.39 30.09
C ASN A 54 11.69 14.96 28.68
N PRO A 55 10.84 14.69 27.67
CA PRO A 55 11.04 15.16 26.30
C PRO A 55 10.96 16.68 26.14
N GLU A 56 10.51 17.41 27.16
CA GLU A 56 10.44 18.88 27.15
C GLU A 56 11.74 19.55 27.65
N SER A 57 12.70 18.78 28.17
CA SER A 57 13.99 19.35 28.58
C SER A 57 14.87 19.69 27.36
N PRO A 58 15.68 20.75 27.40
CA PRO A 58 16.58 21.12 26.32
C PRO A 58 17.52 19.99 25.88
N GLU A 59 18.03 19.21 26.83
CA GLU A 59 18.94 18.08 26.58
C GLU A 59 18.21 16.96 25.83
N SER A 60 16.98 16.66 26.25
CA SER A 60 16.13 15.65 25.62
C SER A 60 15.74 16.01 24.18
N GLN A 61 15.64 17.30 23.87
CA GLN A 61 15.29 17.78 22.53
C GLN A 61 16.37 17.45 21.50
N VAL A 62 17.64 17.49 21.89
CA VAL A 62 18.75 17.07 21.03
C VAL A 62 18.65 15.57 20.71
N LEU A 63 18.34 14.76 21.73
CA LEU A 63 18.15 13.32 21.57
C LEU A 63 16.91 13.01 20.73
N LEU A 64 15.79 13.70 20.97
CA LEU A 64 14.55 13.59 20.22
C LEU A 64 14.77 13.86 18.73
N LYS A 65 15.48 14.96 18.39
CA LYS A 65 15.84 15.30 17.00
C LYS A 65 16.70 14.20 16.36
N THR A 66 17.71 13.73 17.09
CA THR A 66 18.61 12.68 16.62
C THR A 66 17.85 11.38 16.34
N GLN A 67 16.98 10.97 17.26
CA GLN A 67 16.15 9.78 17.12
C GLN A 67 15.16 9.92 15.97
N PHE A 68 14.49 11.08 15.87
CA PHE A 68 13.56 11.38 14.78
C PHE A 68 14.23 11.20 13.43
N VAL A 69 15.41 11.80 13.20
CA VAL A 69 16.12 11.71 11.91
C VAL A 69 16.68 10.31 11.65
N THR A 70 17.35 9.70 12.62
CA THR A 70 18.07 8.43 12.41
C THR A 70 17.16 7.23 12.25
N LYS A 71 16.02 7.21 12.94
CA LYS A 71 15.05 6.10 12.93
C LYS A 71 13.81 6.36 12.07
N SER A 72 13.75 7.50 11.39
CA SER A 72 12.78 7.75 10.31
C SER A 72 12.93 6.74 9.17
N TRP A 73 11.86 6.57 8.39
CA TRP A 73 11.85 5.73 7.19
C TRP A 73 12.95 6.17 6.20
N PRO A 74 13.54 5.27 5.39
CA PRO A 74 14.77 5.57 4.62
C PRO A 74 14.68 6.79 3.69
N ASP A 75 13.53 7.06 3.08
CA ASP A 75 13.29 8.22 2.21
C ASP A 75 13.36 9.56 2.97
N ILE A 76 12.65 9.66 4.09
CA ILE A 76 12.59 10.79 5.00
C ILE A 76 13.96 10.99 5.63
N ARG A 77 14.56 9.92 6.17
CA ARG A 77 15.90 9.94 6.75
C ARG A 77 16.93 10.48 5.76
N ARG A 78 16.88 10.04 4.50
CA ARG A 78 17.79 10.54 3.45
C ARG A 78 17.54 12.02 3.15
N LYS A 79 16.30 12.49 3.14
CA LYS A 79 15.98 13.90 2.96
C LYS A 79 16.47 14.75 4.12
N LEU A 80 16.19 14.35 5.35
CA LEU A 80 16.55 15.10 6.57
C LEU A 80 18.07 15.16 6.76
N LYS A 81 18.81 14.07 6.53
CA LYS A 81 20.28 14.07 6.59
C LYS A 81 20.94 14.97 5.54
N LYS A 82 20.30 15.19 4.40
CA LYS A 82 20.78 16.09 3.35
C LYS A 82 20.52 17.56 3.63
N MET A 83 19.69 17.89 4.62
CA MET A 83 19.48 19.27 5.02
C MET A 83 20.73 19.75 5.78
N GLU A 84 21.31 20.84 5.31
CA GLU A 84 22.39 21.52 6.01
C GLU A 84 21.91 21.96 7.40
N ASN A 85 22.77 21.74 8.41
CA ASN A 85 22.53 22.14 9.80
C ASN A 85 21.20 21.64 10.38
N TRP A 86 20.77 20.41 10.02
CA TRP A 86 19.54 19.83 10.57
C TRP A 86 19.56 19.70 12.11
N GLN A 87 20.76 19.62 12.70
CA GLN A 87 20.96 19.60 14.14
C GLN A 87 20.60 20.93 14.80
N ASP A 88 20.81 22.06 14.13
CA ASP A 88 20.52 23.40 14.64
C ASP A 88 19.06 23.81 14.41
N ARG A 89 18.35 23.08 13.55
CA ARG A 89 16.92 23.32 13.29
C ARG A 89 16.04 22.85 14.43
N GLY A 90 14.85 23.46 14.50
CA GLY A 90 13.80 23.03 15.41
C GLY A 90 13.18 21.70 14.98
N ILE A 91 12.67 20.93 15.93
CA ILE A 91 11.98 19.66 15.64
C ILE A 91 10.79 19.86 14.69
N ASN A 92 10.10 21.00 14.78
CA ASN A 92 8.97 21.35 13.91
C ASN A 92 9.39 21.55 12.45
N ASP A 93 10.60 22.06 12.19
CA ASP A 93 11.11 22.23 10.83
C ASP A 93 11.43 20.86 10.21
N LEU A 94 12.05 19.97 10.99
CA LEU A 94 12.32 18.60 10.59
C LEU A 94 11.01 17.85 10.32
N LEU A 95 10.01 18.03 11.18
CA LEU A 95 8.69 17.43 11.01
C LEU A 95 8.01 17.92 9.72
N ARG A 96 8.08 19.22 9.42
CA ARG A 96 7.51 19.80 8.19
C ARG A 96 8.14 19.21 6.94
N GLU A 97 9.47 19.09 6.90
CA GLU A 97 10.17 18.50 5.75
C GLU A 97 9.90 16.99 5.62
N ALA A 98 9.81 16.27 6.74
CA ALA A 98 9.42 14.87 6.74
C ALA A 98 8.01 14.65 6.19
N LEU A 99 7.05 15.49 6.60
CA LEU A 99 5.66 15.43 6.10
C LEU A 99 5.58 15.68 4.59
N LYS A 100 6.35 16.63 4.05
CA LYS A 100 6.41 16.85 2.59
C LYS A 100 6.89 15.61 1.83
N VAL A 101 7.87 14.89 2.35
CA VAL A 101 8.36 13.64 1.73
C VAL A 101 7.31 12.55 1.81
N TYR A 102 6.69 12.37 2.98
CA TYR A 102 5.62 11.40 3.18
C TYR A 102 4.46 11.62 2.21
N LEU A 103 3.96 12.85 2.10
CA LEU A 103 2.83 13.17 1.24
C LEU A 103 3.14 12.95 -0.25
N ARG A 104 4.33 13.34 -0.72
CA ARG A 104 4.74 13.06 -2.11
C ARG A 104 4.73 11.56 -2.41
N ARG A 105 5.19 10.73 -1.48
CA ARG A 105 5.15 9.27 -1.64
C ARG A 105 3.71 8.75 -1.69
N GLU A 106 2.82 9.27 -0.87
CA GLU A 106 1.40 8.88 -0.92
C GLU A 106 0.74 9.31 -2.24
N GLU A 107 1.05 10.50 -2.75
CA GLU A 107 0.61 10.95 -4.07
C GLU A 107 1.14 10.04 -5.18
N GLU A 108 2.43 9.67 -5.16
CA GLU A 108 3.03 8.74 -6.12
C GLU A 108 2.36 7.36 -6.07
N LYS A 109 2.02 6.84 -4.88
CA LYS A 109 1.25 5.60 -4.73
C LYS A 109 -0.12 5.72 -5.40
N VAL A 110 -0.83 6.83 -5.22
CA VAL A 110 -2.15 7.07 -5.84
C VAL A 110 -2.03 7.19 -7.35
N ILE A 111 -1.05 7.94 -7.86
CA ILE A 111 -0.78 8.09 -9.30
C ILE A 111 -0.45 6.73 -9.92
N THR A 112 0.39 5.94 -9.27
CA THR A 112 0.78 4.61 -9.76
C THR A 112 -0.42 3.68 -9.82
N LYS A 113 -1.24 3.64 -8.76
CA LYS A 113 -2.52 2.90 -8.78
C LYS A 113 -3.44 3.37 -9.91
N GLY A 114 -3.57 4.68 -10.12
CA GLY A 114 -4.35 5.25 -11.21
C GLY A 114 -3.84 4.84 -12.59
N LYS A 115 -2.53 4.88 -12.82
CA LYS A 115 -1.91 4.45 -14.10
C LYS A 115 -2.18 2.98 -14.38
N VAL A 116 -2.10 2.12 -13.37
CA VAL A 116 -2.41 0.70 -13.52
C VAL A 116 -3.89 0.51 -13.83
N MET A 117 -4.80 1.17 -13.11
CA MET A 117 -6.24 1.11 -13.41
C MET A 117 -6.56 1.57 -14.84
N VAL A 118 -5.88 2.60 -15.35
CA VAL A 118 -6.04 3.08 -16.74
C VAL A 118 -5.49 2.07 -17.75
N ALA A 119 -4.34 1.44 -17.48
CA ALA A 119 -3.77 0.41 -18.35
C ALA A 119 -4.74 -0.79 -18.46
N VAL A 120 -5.24 -1.28 -17.33
CA VAL A 120 -6.23 -2.36 -17.25
C VAL A 120 -7.50 -2.00 -18.04
N ALA A 121 -8.01 -0.78 -17.86
CA ALA A 121 -9.19 -0.33 -18.60
C ALA A 121 -8.94 -0.28 -20.13
N ARG A 122 -7.76 0.15 -20.59
CA ARG A 122 -7.43 0.21 -22.02
C ARG A 122 -7.31 -1.17 -22.65
N GLU A 123 -6.69 -2.13 -21.95
CA GLU A 123 -6.62 -3.52 -22.42
C GLU A 123 -8.01 -4.16 -22.49
N SER A 124 -8.89 -3.83 -21.55
CA SER A 124 -10.29 -4.28 -21.56
C SER A 124 -11.08 -3.79 -22.79
N VAL A 125 -10.81 -2.56 -23.25
CA VAL A 125 -11.47 -1.96 -24.42
C VAL A 125 -10.86 -2.50 -25.72
N SER A 126 -9.54 -2.70 -25.78
CA SER A 126 -8.87 -3.26 -26.95
C SER A 126 -9.29 -4.70 -27.22
N ASN A 127 -9.50 -5.51 -26.17
CA ASN A 127 -10.02 -6.88 -26.28
C ASN A 127 -11.52 -6.97 -26.63
N GLN A 128 -12.28 -5.87 -26.49
CA GLN A 128 -13.67 -5.78 -26.95
C GLN A 128 -13.79 -5.20 -28.37
N SER A 129 -12.71 -4.62 -28.90
CA SER A 129 -12.68 -3.95 -30.22
C SER A 129 -12.28 -4.89 -31.37
N SER A 130 -12.90 -6.06 -31.44
CA SER A 130 -13.00 -6.84 -32.69
C SER A 130 -14.45 -7.20 -32.99
N PRO A 131 -15.22 -6.30 -33.62
CA PRO A 131 -16.34 -6.69 -34.45
C PRO A 131 -15.81 -6.99 -35.87
N ASN A 132 -15.97 -8.25 -36.26
CA ASN A 132 -15.72 -8.80 -37.60
C ASN A 132 -15.93 -7.79 -38.74
N ARG A 133 -14.86 -7.51 -39.49
CA ARG A 133 -14.94 -7.17 -40.91
C ARG A 133 -14.28 -8.30 -41.68
N GLU A 134 -15.09 -9.28 -42.09
CA GLU A 134 -14.69 -10.19 -43.17
C GLU A 134 -15.57 -9.92 -44.38
N ASP A 135 -14.94 -9.24 -45.34
CA ASP A 135 -15.40 -9.05 -46.70
C ASP A 135 -15.60 -10.41 -47.39
N GLY A 136 -16.73 -10.54 -48.08
CA GLY A 136 -17.12 -11.76 -48.77
C GLY A 136 -16.17 -12.15 -49.91
N LYS A 137 -15.83 -13.44 -49.96
CA LYS A 137 -15.56 -14.18 -51.21
C LYS A 137 -16.18 -15.57 -51.13
N PRO A 138 -16.97 -16.02 -52.12
CA PRO A 138 -17.52 -17.37 -52.13
C PRO A 138 -16.50 -18.32 -52.76
N VAL A 139 -16.05 -19.34 -52.02
CA VAL A 139 -15.30 -20.47 -52.58
C VAL A 139 -16.20 -21.70 -52.63
N ARG A 140 -16.28 -22.26 -53.83
CA ARG A 140 -17.21 -23.28 -54.28
C ARG A 140 -16.63 -24.68 -54.02
N GLY A 141 -17.29 -25.42 -53.12
CA GLY A 141 -17.55 -26.87 -53.23
C GLY A 141 -16.42 -27.89 -52.92
N LYS A 142 -16.71 -28.82 -52.00
CA LYS A 142 -16.79 -30.26 -52.30
C LYS A 142 -17.51 -31.02 -51.18
N ARG A 143 -18.25 -32.04 -51.60
CA ARG A 143 -19.32 -32.75 -50.88
C ARG A 143 -18.77 -33.77 -49.86
N ASN A 144 -19.52 -33.86 -48.77
CA ASN A 144 -19.71 -34.94 -47.80
C ASN A 144 -19.19 -36.35 -48.16
N ILE A 145 -18.52 -36.97 -47.19
CA ILE A 145 -18.69 -38.39 -46.88
C ILE A 145 -19.11 -38.47 -45.41
N LEU A 146 -20.32 -38.97 -45.19
CA LEU A 146 -20.92 -39.24 -43.88
C LEU A 146 -20.33 -40.52 -43.29
N LEU A 147 -20.10 -40.53 -41.98
CA LEU A 147 -20.29 -41.70 -41.12
C LEU A 147 -20.95 -41.25 -39.79
N PRO A 148 -21.82 -42.10 -39.20
CA PRO A 148 -23.06 -41.66 -38.57
C PRO A 148 -23.13 -42.01 -37.07
N TRP A 149 -22.92 -41.02 -36.21
CA TRP A 149 -23.56 -40.92 -34.89
C TRP A 149 -23.41 -39.48 -34.36
N VAL A 150 -24.08 -38.54 -34.99
CA VAL A 150 -24.32 -37.23 -34.37
C VAL A 150 -25.81 -36.99 -34.49
N THR A 151 -26.52 -37.31 -33.42
CA THR A 151 -27.86 -36.78 -33.20
C THR A 151 -27.83 -35.28 -33.47
N LEU A 152 -28.62 -34.88 -34.46
CA LEU A 152 -29.03 -33.53 -34.77
C LEU A 152 -29.09 -32.69 -33.48
N ARG A 153 -28.03 -31.94 -33.14
CA ARG A 153 -28.12 -30.94 -32.07
C ARG A 153 -29.02 -29.85 -32.61
N LYS A 154 -30.29 -29.94 -32.22
CA LYS A 154 -31.33 -28.95 -32.46
C LYS A 154 -30.76 -27.55 -32.18
N GLN A 155 -30.74 -26.73 -33.22
CA GLN A 155 -30.77 -25.29 -33.09
C GLN A 155 -31.89 -24.92 -32.11
N GLY A 156 -31.58 -24.17 -31.06
CA GLY A 156 -32.61 -23.51 -30.25
C GLY A 156 -32.59 -23.69 -28.73
N GLU A 157 -31.50 -24.14 -28.11
CA GLU A 157 -31.38 -24.03 -26.65
C GLU A 157 -30.58 -22.79 -26.27
N ASN A 158 -31.28 -21.86 -25.63
CA ASN A 158 -30.79 -20.62 -25.05
C ASN A 158 -29.86 -20.92 -23.86
N TRP A 159 -28.77 -21.67 -24.07
CA TRP A 159 -27.82 -21.94 -23.00
C TRP A 159 -27.17 -20.61 -22.60
N LYS A 160 -27.50 -20.17 -21.39
CA LYS A 160 -26.95 -18.97 -20.77
C LYS A 160 -25.72 -19.34 -19.97
N CYS A 161 -24.69 -18.51 -20.07
CA CYS A 161 -23.52 -18.61 -19.23
C CYS A 161 -23.92 -18.41 -17.75
N PHE A 162 -23.58 -19.34 -16.87
CA PHE A 162 -23.85 -19.24 -15.43
C PHE A 162 -23.09 -18.11 -14.71
N TYR A 163 -22.15 -17.44 -15.40
CA TYR A 163 -21.38 -16.34 -14.85
C TYR A 163 -21.90 -14.98 -15.35
N CYS A 164 -22.06 -14.80 -16.65
CA CYS A 164 -22.43 -13.52 -17.25
C CYS A 164 -23.83 -13.48 -17.87
N GLU A 165 -24.58 -14.58 -17.79
CA GLU A 165 -25.91 -14.79 -18.37
C GLU A 165 -26.00 -14.64 -19.90
N GLY A 166 -24.86 -14.49 -20.57
CA GLY A 166 -24.78 -14.39 -22.02
C GLY A 166 -25.18 -15.68 -22.71
N ILE A 167 -25.94 -15.58 -23.80
CA ILE A 167 -26.43 -16.70 -24.57
C ILE A 167 -25.30 -17.22 -25.48
N GLY A 168 -25.19 -18.54 -25.65
CA GLY A 168 -24.34 -19.15 -26.67
C GLY A 168 -22.93 -19.53 -26.22
N HIS A 169 -22.58 -19.40 -24.94
CA HIS A 169 -21.31 -19.89 -24.38
C HIS A 169 -21.46 -20.41 -22.95
N LEU A 170 -20.58 -21.34 -22.56
CA LEU A 170 -20.51 -21.90 -21.21
C LEU A 170 -19.61 -21.04 -20.31
N LYS A 171 -19.69 -21.25 -18.99
CA LYS A 171 -18.83 -20.56 -18.01
C LYS A 171 -17.33 -20.70 -18.32
N LYS A 172 -16.90 -21.86 -18.83
CA LYS A 172 -15.49 -22.13 -19.19
C LYS A 172 -15.00 -21.27 -20.36
N ASP A 173 -15.91 -20.89 -21.26
CA ASP A 173 -15.61 -20.10 -22.46
C ASP A 173 -16.04 -18.63 -22.28
N CYS A 174 -16.30 -18.22 -21.04
CA CYS A 174 -16.81 -16.90 -20.74
C CYS A 174 -15.67 -15.87 -20.69
N GLN A 175 -15.63 -15.02 -21.71
CA GLN A 175 -14.67 -13.92 -21.79
C GLN A 175 -14.74 -12.99 -20.57
N LYS A 176 -15.94 -12.72 -20.03
CA LYS A 176 -16.09 -11.90 -18.80
C LYS A 176 -15.46 -12.56 -17.58
N LEU A 177 -15.64 -13.87 -17.40
CA LEU A 177 -15.01 -14.61 -16.31
C LEU A 177 -13.48 -14.59 -16.43
N SER A 178 -12.96 -14.85 -17.63
CA SER A 178 -11.51 -14.82 -17.86
C SER A 178 -10.91 -13.44 -17.59
N PHE A 179 -11.65 -12.38 -17.91
CA PHE A 179 -11.24 -11.01 -17.69
C PHE A 179 -11.26 -10.63 -16.19
N ASP A 180 -12.32 -11.00 -15.47
CA ASP A 180 -12.43 -10.74 -14.03
C ASP A 180 -11.39 -11.53 -13.23
N GLU A 181 -11.08 -12.77 -13.64
CA GLU A 181 -10.00 -13.57 -13.07
C GLU A 181 -8.62 -12.95 -13.34
N ALA A 182 -8.40 -12.39 -14.53
CA ALA A 182 -7.16 -11.67 -14.86
C ALA A 182 -7.00 -10.39 -14.02
N ILE A 183 -8.06 -9.59 -13.88
CA ILE A 183 -8.04 -8.39 -13.00
C ILE A 183 -7.73 -8.80 -11.56
N LYS A 184 -8.32 -9.89 -11.07
CA LYS A 184 -8.08 -10.34 -9.70
C LYS A 184 -6.62 -10.76 -9.51
N ARG A 185 -6.05 -11.53 -10.45
CA ARG A 185 -4.63 -11.92 -10.42
C ARG A 185 -3.69 -10.71 -10.46
N GLU A 186 -3.99 -9.71 -11.27
CA GLU A 186 -3.17 -8.49 -11.31
C GLU A 186 -3.30 -7.67 -10.04
N LYS A 187 -4.50 -7.56 -9.46
CA LYS A 187 -4.68 -6.90 -8.16
C LYS A 187 -3.89 -7.61 -7.07
N ASP A 188 -3.94 -8.93 -7.02
CA ASP A 188 -3.20 -9.74 -6.05
C ASP A 188 -1.68 -9.59 -6.27
N ALA A 189 -1.19 -9.57 -7.52
CA ALA A 189 0.22 -9.36 -7.85
C ALA A 189 0.70 -7.95 -7.47
N LEU A 190 -0.10 -6.91 -7.72
CA LEU A 190 0.22 -5.54 -7.29
C LEU A 190 0.23 -5.42 -5.78
N GLU A 191 -0.69 -6.10 -5.09
CA GLU A 191 -0.72 -6.11 -3.63
C GLU A 191 0.51 -6.81 -3.05
N SER A 192 1.00 -7.88 -3.71
CA SER A 192 2.28 -8.55 -3.41
C SER A 192 3.47 -7.61 -3.56
N ILE A 193 3.59 -6.90 -4.69
CA ILE A 193 4.65 -5.91 -4.95
C ILE A 193 4.60 -4.77 -3.91
N LEU A 194 3.41 -4.32 -3.55
CA LEU A 194 3.24 -3.25 -2.55
C LEU A 194 3.58 -3.72 -1.12
N ARG A 195 3.34 -4.99 -0.80
CA ARG A 195 3.74 -5.63 0.46
C ARG A 195 5.26 -5.77 0.60
N GLY A 196 6.01 -5.81 -0.50
CA GLY A 196 7.47 -5.95 -0.46
C GLY A 196 7.90 -7.35 -0.01
N GLU A 197 7.14 -8.36 -0.43
CA GLU A 197 7.60 -9.75 -0.41
C GLU A 197 8.48 -9.93 -1.65
N ASP A 198 9.74 -9.48 -1.54
CA ASP A 198 10.78 -9.96 -2.41
C ASP A 198 11.06 -11.40 -1.98
N ASP A 199 10.71 -12.37 -2.84
CA ASP A 199 11.19 -13.74 -2.74
C ASP A 199 12.73 -13.70 -2.75
N GLU A 200 13.35 -13.80 -1.57
CA GLU A 200 14.76 -14.15 -1.43
C GLU A 200 14.97 -15.53 -2.03
N ASN A 201 15.66 -15.59 -3.16
CA ASN A 201 16.28 -16.79 -3.71
C ASN A 201 17.74 -16.49 -4.06
#